data_AF-G2GI94-F1
#
_entry.id   AF-G2GI94-F1
#
_cell.length_a   1.000
_cell.length_b   1.000
_cell.length_c   1.000
_cell.angle_alpha   90.00
_cell.angle_beta   90.00
_cell.angle_gamma   90.00
#
_symmetry.space_group_name_H-M   'P 1'
#
loop_
_entity.id
_entity.type
_entity.pdbx_description
1 polymer ?
#
loop_
_entity_poly.entity_id
_entity_poly.type
_entity_poly.pdbx_seq_one_letter_code
_entity_poly.pdbx_strand_id
1 'polypeptide(L)'
;MAEMKGSAGLLLQITSAARDSGGFLTVSGTLKNDGAERITVPPAVRGDETEILRHGMSFGGATLVDGKNKKRYYVLRDTEGRPLTTTGFSSLKAGEALAVFIQFPSPPTKAAELTLQVPTFASATIQISG
;
A
#
# COMPACT_ATOMS: atom_id res chain seq x y z
N MET A 1 -11.88 -5.82 5.44
CA MET A 1 -11.30 -5.81 4.07
C MET A 1 -11.87 -4.61 3.33
N ALA A 2 -11.13 -4.07 2.37
CA ALA A 2 -11.46 -2.79 1.74
C ALA A 2 -11.05 -2.74 0.27
N GLU A 3 -11.70 -1.89 -0.52
CA GLU A 3 -11.36 -1.64 -1.92
C GLU A 3 -11.08 -0.17 -2.14
N MET A 4 -10.00 0.13 -2.86
CA MET A 4 -9.54 1.48 -3.18
C MET A 4 -9.53 1.64 -4.69
N LYS A 5 -10.29 2.63 -5.19
CA LYS A 5 -10.33 2.97 -6.62
C LYS A 5 -9.20 3.94 -6.95
N GLY A 6 -8.43 3.61 -7.98
CA GLY A 6 -7.36 4.45 -8.54
C GLY A 6 -7.75 5.06 -9.89
N SER A 7 -6.79 5.72 -10.53
CA SER A 7 -6.97 6.31 -11.86
C SER A 7 -7.22 5.26 -12.94
N ALA A 8 -8.00 5.63 -13.95
CA ALA A 8 -8.17 4.89 -15.20
C ALA A 8 -8.69 3.44 -15.10
N GLY A 9 -9.25 3.03 -13.96
CA GLY A 9 -9.75 1.66 -13.74
C GLY A 9 -8.81 0.76 -12.93
N LEU A 10 -7.77 1.32 -12.31
CA LEU A 10 -7.00 0.59 -11.29
C LEU A 10 -7.84 0.37 -10.03
N LEU A 11 -7.79 -0.84 -9.50
CA LEU A 11 -8.42 -1.22 -8.25
C LEU A 11 -7.37 -1.85 -7.33
N LEU A 12 -7.27 -1.36 -6.11
CA LEU A 12 -6.46 -1.97 -5.06
C LEU A 12 -7.40 -2.59 -4.02
N GLN A 13 -7.43 -3.92 -3.97
CA GLN A 13 -8.29 -4.69 -3.08
C GLN A 13 -7.47 -5.21 -1.90
N ILE A 14 -7.77 -4.73 -0.69
CA ILE A 14 -7.08 -5.13 0.53
C ILE A 14 -7.73 -6.39 1.10
N THR A 15 -6.95 -7.46 1.14
CA THR A 15 -7.37 -8.79 1.59
C THR A 15 -7.03 -9.02 3.06
N SER A 16 -5.92 -8.50 3.56
CA SER A 16 -5.56 -8.65 4.97
C SER A 16 -4.71 -7.50 5.49
N ALA A 17 -4.79 -7.26 6.79
CA ALA A 17 -3.88 -6.39 7.52
C ALA A 17 -3.55 -7.08 8.85
N ALA A 18 -2.36 -7.67 8.95
CA ALA A 18 -1.99 -8.52 10.06
C ALA A 18 -0.71 -8.05 10.74
N ARG A 19 -0.75 -8.01 12.08
CA ARG A 19 0.45 -7.75 12.90
C ARG A 19 1.32 -8.99 12.87
N ASP A 20 2.62 -8.77 12.74
CA ASP A 20 3.63 -9.80 12.85
C ASP A 20 4.36 -9.70 14.20
N SER A 21 4.81 -10.86 14.69
CA SER A 21 5.68 -10.99 15.86
C SER A 21 6.96 -10.14 15.82
N GLY A 22 7.46 -9.81 14.63
CA GLY A 22 8.64 -8.97 14.42
C GLY A 22 8.40 -7.47 14.60
N GLY A 23 7.19 -7.04 15.00
CA GLY A 23 6.91 -5.63 15.32
C GLY A 23 6.47 -4.79 14.11
N PHE A 24 5.95 -5.42 13.08
CA PHE A 24 5.43 -4.76 11.88
C PHE A 24 3.98 -5.17 11.59
N LEU A 25 3.28 -4.33 10.83
CA LEU A 25 1.96 -4.62 10.26
C LEU A 25 2.12 -4.83 8.76
N THR A 26 1.72 -5.99 8.27
CA THR A 26 1.72 -6.30 6.84
C THR A 26 0.30 -6.14 6.30
N VAL A 27 0.14 -5.24 5.35
CA VAL A 27 -1.10 -5.08 4.56
C VAL A 27 -0.90 -5.83 3.24
N SER A 28 -1.78 -6.77 2.94
CA SER A 28 -1.77 -7.55 1.71
C SER A 28 -3.04 -7.28 0.91
N GLY A 29 -2.90 -7.39 -0.41
CA GLY A 29 -4.00 -7.15 -1.32
C GLY A 29 -3.70 -7.56 -2.75
N THR A 30 -4.52 -7.07 -3.66
CA THR A 30 -4.41 -7.29 -5.09
C THR A 30 -4.59 -5.98 -5.82
N LEU A 31 -3.61 -5.58 -6.62
CA LEU A 31 -3.74 -4.49 -7.58
C LEU A 31 -4.26 -5.08 -8.90
N LYS A 32 -5.43 -4.64 -9.34
CA LYS A 32 -6.10 -5.11 -10.55
C LYS A 32 -6.30 -3.97 -11.54
N ASN A 33 -6.17 -4.27 -12.83
CA ASN A 33 -6.69 -3.44 -13.91
C ASN A 33 -8.09 -3.93 -14.31
N ASP A 34 -9.12 -3.17 -13.93
CA ASP A 34 -10.53 -3.46 -14.27
C ASP A 34 -10.98 -2.77 -15.57
N GLY A 35 -10.07 -2.08 -16.25
CA GLY A 35 -10.30 -1.45 -17.54
C GLY A 35 -10.13 -2.42 -18.72
N ALA A 36 -10.53 -1.93 -19.90
CA ALA A 36 -10.44 -2.68 -21.16
C ALA A 36 -9.07 -2.57 -21.85
N GLU A 37 -8.21 -1.66 -21.40
CA GLU A 37 -6.89 -1.40 -21.98
C GLU A 37 -5.78 -1.56 -20.94
N ARG A 38 -4.51 -1.57 -21.40
CA ARG A 38 -3.36 -1.54 -20.49
C ARG A 38 -3.34 -0.21 -19.72
N ILE A 39 -3.23 -0.28 -18.40
CA ILE A 39 -3.05 0.89 -17.56
C ILE A 39 -1.61 0.95 -17.05
N THR A 40 -0.96 2.10 -17.24
CA THR A 40 0.31 2.42 -16.58
C THR A 40 0.02 2.85 -15.15
N VAL A 41 0.69 2.22 -14.18
CA VAL A 41 0.52 2.59 -12.77
C VAL A 41 1.20 3.95 -12.54
N PRO A 42 0.49 4.95 -11.98
CA PRO A 42 1.08 6.27 -11.76
C PRO A 42 2.33 6.19 -10.89
N PRO A 43 3.46 6.82 -11.27
CA PRO A 43 4.67 6.77 -10.47
C PRO A 43 4.50 7.38 -9.08
N ALA A 44 3.52 8.27 -8.91
CA ALA A 44 3.19 8.88 -7.62
C ALA A 44 2.86 7.87 -6.51
N VAL A 45 2.47 6.62 -6.83
CA VAL A 45 2.24 5.57 -5.82
C VAL A 45 3.47 5.28 -4.94
N ARG A 46 4.67 5.55 -5.45
CA ARG A 46 5.92 5.42 -4.68
C ARG A 46 6.22 6.63 -3.79
N GLY A 47 5.49 7.74 -3.95
CA GLY A 47 5.78 9.02 -3.29
C GLY A 47 6.99 9.75 -3.90
N ASP A 48 7.32 10.89 -3.30
CA ASP A 48 8.33 11.83 -3.81
C ASP A 48 9.64 11.81 -3.01
N GLU A 49 9.81 10.85 -2.10
CA GLU A 49 10.98 10.78 -1.24
C GLU A 49 12.21 10.25 -1.98
N THR A 50 13.30 11.01 -1.94
CA THR A 50 14.53 10.74 -2.72
C THR A 50 15.04 9.32 -2.59
N GLU A 51 15.06 8.76 -1.38
CA GLU A 51 15.55 7.40 -1.16
C GLU A 51 14.64 6.33 -1.77
N ILE A 52 13.31 6.53 -1.74
CA ILE A 52 12.37 5.61 -2.39
C ILE A 52 12.49 5.70 -3.91
N LEU A 53 12.69 6.90 -4.46
CA LEU A 53 12.86 7.12 -5.90
C LEU A 53 14.05 6.34 -6.47
N ARG A 54 15.14 6.17 -5.70
CA ARG A 54 16.33 5.39 -6.09
C ARG A 54 16.06 3.90 -6.27
N HIS A 55 14.98 3.38 -5.69
CA HIS A 55 14.63 1.96 -5.70
C HIS A 55 13.50 1.61 -6.67
N GLY A 56 13.12 2.53 -7.55
CA GLY A 56 12.19 2.27 -8.65
C GLY A 56 10.72 2.35 -8.26
N MET A 57 9.87 1.61 -8.98
CA MET A 57 8.43 1.56 -8.71
C MET A 57 8.15 0.69 -7.48
N SER A 58 7.35 1.22 -6.56
CA SER A 58 6.96 0.59 -5.30
C SER A 58 5.70 1.24 -4.75
N PHE A 59 5.16 0.72 -3.64
CA PHE A 59 4.11 1.41 -2.88
C PHE A 59 4.67 2.26 -1.73
N GLY A 60 5.91 2.73 -1.84
CA GLY A 60 6.58 3.47 -0.77
C GLY A 60 5.88 4.76 -0.31
N GLY A 61 5.01 5.33 -1.14
CA GLY A 61 4.21 6.52 -0.81
C GLY A 61 2.98 6.21 0.03
N ALA A 62 2.68 4.93 0.30
CA ALA A 62 1.55 4.53 1.11
C ALA A 62 1.72 4.97 2.57
N THR A 63 0.63 5.30 3.22
CA THR A 63 0.60 5.63 4.65
C THR A 63 -0.60 5.01 5.34
N LEU A 64 -0.44 4.71 6.63
CA LEU A 64 -1.55 4.38 7.52
C LEU A 64 -1.78 5.52 8.49
N VAL A 65 -3.04 5.90 8.68
CA VAL A 65 -3.44 6.96 9.59
C VAL A 65 -4.30 6.37 10.70
N ASP A 66 -3.81 6.51 11.93
CA ASP A 66 -4.57 6.28 13.15
C ASP A 66 -5.18 7.61 13.59
N GLY A 67 -6.45 7.82 13.24
CA GLY A 67 -7.18 9.02 13.62
C GLY A 67 -7.38 9.16 15.13
N LYS A 68 -7.47 8.05 15.87
CA LYS A 68 -7.69 8.05 17.32
C LYS A 68 -6.44 8.50 18.07
N ASN A 69 -5.28 8.00 17.65
CA ASN A 69 -3.99 8.34 18.26
C ASN A 69 -3.28 9.50 17.56
N LYS A 70 -3.92 10.12 16.55
CA LYS A 70 -3.35 11.20 15.72
C LYS A 70 -1.98 10.85 15.15
N LYS A 71 -1.77 9.59 14.79
CA LYS A 71 -0.48 9.06 14.35
C LYS A 71 -0.55 8.64 12.89
N ARG A 72 0.49 8.97 12.13
CA ARG A 72 0.70 8.52 10.76
C ARG A 72 1.90 7.59 10.70
N TYR A 73 1.75 6.48 10.01
CA TYR A 73 2.78 5.47 9.79
C TYR A 73 3.14 5.46 8.32
N TYR A 74 4.43 5.37 8.05
CA TYR A 74 5.00 5.30 6.71
C TYR A 74 5.52 3.89 6.45
N VAL A 75 5.67 3.55 5.18
CA VAL A 75 6.25 2.27 4.75
C VAL A 75 7.63 2.07 5.36
N LEU A 76 7.89 0.88 5.89
CA LEU A 76 9.19 0.48 6.42
C LEU A 76 10.23 0.37 5.32
N ARG A 77 11.50 0.48 5.70
CA ARG A 77 12.64 0.30 4.80
C ARG A 77 13.63 -0.69 5.36
N ASP A 78 14.33 -1.39 4.49
CA ASP A 78 15.50 -2.15 4.87
C ASP A 78 16.71 -1.24 5.14
N THR A 79 17.84 -1.85 5.52
CA THR A 79 19.10 -1.14 5.79
C THR A 79 19.72 -0.48 4.57
N GLU A 80 19.27 -0.84 3.36
CA GLU A 80 19.72 -0.26 2.09
C GLU A 80 18.77 0.84 1.60
N GLY A 81 17.71 1.17 2.35
CA GLY A 81 16.73 2.20 2.02
C GLY A 81 15.55 1.71 1.16
N ARG A 82 15.50 0.42 0.79
CA ARG A 82 14.43 -0.10 -0.06
C ARG A 82 13.11 -0.18 0.71
N PRO A 83 12.00 0.31 0.13
CA PRO A 83 10.69 0.18 0.76
C PRO A 83 10.28 -1.30 0.85
N LEU A 84 9.82 -1.72 2.03
CA LEU A 84 9.31 -3.07 2.29
C LEU A 84 7.88 -3.24 1.73
N THR A 85 7.79 -3.24 0.41
CA THR A 85 6.54 -3.37 -0.36
C THR A 85 6.80 -4.16 -1.63
N THR A 86 5.74 -4.54 -2.34
CA THR A 86 5.88 -5.00 -3.72
C THR A 86 6.54 -3.93 -4.59
N THR A 87 7.52 -4.32 -5.40
CA THR A 87 8.27 -3.44 -6.30
C THR A 87 8.28 -3.98 -7.73
N GLY A 88 8.83 -3.20 -8.68
CA GLY A 88 9.10 -3.68 -10.03
C GLY A 88 7.89 -3.79 -10.95
N PHE A 89 6.73 -3.28 -10.54
CA PHE A 89 5.55 -3.16 -11.40
C PHE A 89 5.55 -1.80 -12.13
N SER A 90 4.99 -1.74 -13.33
CA SER A 90 4.93 -0.50 -14.12
C SER A 90 3.60 -0.32 -14.84
N SER A 91 3.03 -1.40 -15.36
CA SER A 91 1.73 -1.40 -16.02
C SER A 91 1.04 -2.75 -15.81
N LEU A 92 -0.28 -2.75 -15.93
CA LEU A 92 -1.12 -3.95 -15.92
C LEU A 92 -1.90 -4.01 -17.22
N LYS A 93 -1.93 -5.15 -17.89
CA LYS A 93 -2.84 -5.43 -19.01
C LYS A 93 -4.29 -5.44 -18.53
N ALA A 94 -5.23 -5.30 -19.46
CA ALA A 94 -6.66 -5.42 -19.14
C ALA A 94 -6.95 -6.75 -18.43
N GLY A 95 -7.64 -6.68 -17.29
CA GLY A 95 -7.97 -7.84 -16.45
C GLY A 95 -6.80 -8.44 -15.66
N GLU A 96 -5.57 -7.91 -15.81
CA GLU A 96 -4.41 -8.40 -15.06
C GLU A 96 -4.53 -8.02 -13.57
N ALA A 97 -4.11 -8.94 -12.72
CA ALA A 97 -4.11 -8.79 -11.28
C ALA A 97 -2.74 -9.18 -10.72
N LEU A 98 -2.21 -8.32 -9.84
CA LEU A 98 -0.93 -8.49 -9.17
C LEU A 98 -1.17 -8.59 -7.66
N ALA A 99 -0.68 -9.65 -7.03
CA ALA A 99 -0.65 -9.74 -5.57
C ALA A 99 0.35 -8.71 -5.02
N VAL A 100 -0.09 -7.92 -4.05
CA VAL A 100 0.72 -6.84 -3.48
C VAL A 100 0.77 -6.93 -1.96
N PHE A 101 1.87 -6.43 -1.39
CA PHE A 101 2.04 -6.26 0.04
C PHE A 101 2.72 -4.93 0.36
N ILE A 102 2.45 -4.40 1.55
CA ILE A 102 3.00 -3.16 2.08
C ILE A 102 3.23 -3.33 3.58
N GLN A 103 4.45 -3.11 4.07
CA GLN A 103 4.79 -3.22 5.49
C GLN A 103 4.95 -1.87 6.17
N PHE A 104 4.37 -1.75 7.36
CA PHE A 104 4.40 -0.56 8.22
C PHE A 104 4.91 -0.93 9.62
N PRO A 105 5.41 0.03 10.41
CA PRO A 105 5.62 -0.17 11.84
C PRO A 105 4.32 -0.63 12.50
N SER A 106 4.39 -1.58 13.44
CA SER A 106 3.19 -2.07 14.11
C SER A 106 2.50 -0.95 14.90
N PRO A 107 1.21 -0.69 14.65
CA PRO A 107 0.43 0.24 15.46
C PRO A 107 0.15 -0.39 16.85
N PRO A 108 -0.20 0.41 17.87
CA PRO A 108 -0.59 -0.09 19.19
C PRO A 108 -1.59 -1.24 19.09
N THR A 109 -1.51 -2.23 19.99
CA THR A 109 -2.40 -3.40 19.98
C THR A 109 -3.89 -3.05 20.07
N LYS A 110 -4.22 -1.90 20.67
CA LYS A 110 -5.58 -1.36 20.77
C LYS A 110 -6.11 -0.74 19.46
N ALA A 111 -5.26 -0.50 18.46
CA ALA A 111 -5.70 0.03 17.17
C ALA A 111 -6.37 -1.09 16.37
N ALA A 112 -7.70 -1.09 16.31
CA ALA A 112 -8.45 -2.06 15.51
C ALA A 112 -8.66 -1.58 14.06
N GLU A 113 -8.70 -0.27 13.85
CA GLU A 113 -9.09 0.34 12.59
C GLU A 113 -8.14 1.46 12.23
N LEU A 114 -7.62 1.44 11.01
CA LEU A 114 -6.74 2.46 10.45
C LEU A 114 -7.20 2.85 9.05
N THR A 115 -6.88 4.08 8.63
CA THR A 115 -7.12 4.53 7.26
C THR A 115 -5.86 4.32 6.42
N LEU A 116 -5.94 3.48 5.40
CA LEU A 116 -4.92 3.32 4.37
C LEU A 116 -5.06 4.40 3.30
N GLN A 117 -3.95 5.05 3.01
CA GLN A 117 -3.83 6.05 1.96
C GLN A 117 -2.71 5.62 1.02
N VAL A 118 -3.01 5.52 -0.26
CA VAL A 118 -2.03 5.28 -1.33
C VAL A 118 -2.20 6.42 -2.33
N PRO A 119 -1.13 7.13 -2.72
CA PRO A 119 -1.23 8.22 -3.68
C PRO A 119 -1.93 7.74 -4.96
N THR A 120 -2.77 8.59 -5.55
CA THR A 120 -3.60 8.30 -6.74
C THR A 120 -4.75 7.31 -6.54
N PHE A 121 -4.94 6.78 -5.32
CA PHE A 121 -6.09 5.97 -4.94
C PHE A 121 -6.96 6.69 -3.92
N ALA A 122 -8.25 6.37 -3.90
CA ALA A 122 -9.13 6.73 -2.79
C ALA A 122 -8.64 6.11 -1.48
N SER A 123 -8.74 6.84 -0.36
CA SER A 123 -8.42 6.28 0.95
C SER A 123 -9.45 5.25 1.39
N ALA A 124 -9.02 4.21 2.09
CA ALA A 124 -9.94 3.21 2.61
C ALA A 124 -9.62 2.84 4.06
N THR A 125 -10.67 2.59 4.82
CA THR A 125 -10.56 2.09 6.20
C THR A 125 -10.31 0.59 6.18
N ILE A 126 -9.25 0.16 6.87
CA ILE A 126 -8.87 -1.25 7.01
C ILE A 126 -8.99 -1.67 8.48
N GLN A 127 -9.44 -2.90 8.69
CA GLN A 127 -9.48 -3.53 10.00
C GLN A 127 -8.21 -4.37 10.16
N ILE A 128 -7.55 -4.23 11.30
CA ILE A 128 -6.37 -5.01 11.66
C ILE A 128 -6.84 -6.29 12.34
N SER A 129 -6.44 -7.42 11.78
CA SER A 129 -6.61 -8.73 12.39
C SER A 129 -5.30 -9.14 13.08
N GLY A 130 -5.36 -9.52 14.35
CA GLY A 130 -4.18 -9.90 15.15
C GLY A 130 -4.11 -9.15 16.46
#